data_AF-A0A4R1V6E7-F1
#
_entry.id   AF-A0A4R1V6E7-F1
#
_cell.length_a   1.000
_cell.length_b   1.000
_cell.length_c   1.000
_cell.angle_alpha   90.00
_cell.angle_beta   90.00
_cell.angle_gamma   90.00
#
_symmetry.space_group_name_H-M   'P 1'
#
loop_
_entity.id
_entity.type
_entity.pdbx_description
1 polymer ?
#
loop_
_entity_poly.entity_id
_entity_poly.type
_entity_poly.pdbx_seq_one_letter_code
_entity_poly.pdbx_strand_id
1 'polypeptide(L)'
;MTIISASDFQPHFDRFQELITAESKGHSFIDFTEGKIAAWEGYKPTLRQAALARLSPDTWSRESIGSGSIVEHAIDSIEIQDNKANFVNNLVFWQNRFGHANRDHRILLEARTNRSLKHALDALLFDLYRGDRHEGVVFEELAELTGHKYPLIAYLYFLKDMTRFMPIQPTGFDRAFAAMNLGFSTRQQCSWDNYRRFNEILLEFVPLIEAAAGIRNVRLIDAHSFCWIYAHLLKLEAEGAIGQTTVDCH
;
A
#
# COMPACT_ATOMS: atom_id res chain seq x y z
N MET A 1 -2.58 -22.42 7.44
CA MET A 1 -1.50 -23.10 6.70
C MET A 1 -0.52 -22.00 6.34
N THR A 2 0.71 -22.04 6.87
CA THR A 2 1.72 -20.99 6.63
C THR A 2 2.07 -20.97 5.14
N ILE A 3 2.12 -19.78 4.53
CA ILE A 3 2.36 -19.63 3.09
C ILE A 3 3.81 -19.92 2.69
N ILE A 4 4.75 -19.78 3.62
CA ILE A 4 6.17 -20.09 3.44
C ILE A 4 6.78 -20.54 4.78
N SER A 5 7.68 -21.51 4.76
CA SER A 5 8.40 -21.92 5.97
C SER A 5 9.58 -20.97 6.26
N ALA A 6 10.09 -20.96 7.48
CA ALA A 6 11.27 -20.15 7.81
C ALA A 6 12.51 -20.57 6.99
N SER A 7 12.70 -21.87 6.73
CA SER A 7 13.79 -22.36 5.89
C SER A 7 13.65 -21.94 4.43
N ASP A 8 12.43 -21.82 3.92
CA ASP A 8 12.19 -21.36 2.54
C ASP A 8 12.25 -19.83 2.44
N PHE A 9 11.93 -19.11 3.52
CA PHE A 9 12.02 -17.65 3.58
C PHE A 9 13.47 -17.15 3.68
N GLN A 10 14.34 -17.85 4.43
CA GLN A 10 15.70 -17.41 4.70
C GLN A 10 16.50 -17.06 3.42
N PRO A 11 16.52 -17.89 2.35
CA PRO A 11 17.23 -17.55 1.12
C PRO A 11 16.73 -16.25 0.46
N HIS A 12 15.45 -15.92 0.60
CA HIS A 12 14.90 -14.67 0.08
C HIS A 12 15.28 -13.47 0.94
N PHE A 13 15.40 -13.65 2.26
CA PHE A 13 15.93 -12.61 3.14
C PHE A 13 17.43 -12.38 2.89
N ASP A 14 18.22 -13.43 2.69
CA ASP A 14 19.64 -13.33 2.35
C ASP A 14 19.81 -12.59 1.02
N ARG A 15 18.99 -12.95 0.02
CA ARG A 15 18.97 -12.25 -1.27
C ARG A 15 18.58 -10.79 -1.14
N PHE A 16 17.59 -10.49 -0.30
CA PHE A 16 17.22 -9.12 0.02
C PHE A 16 18.41 -8.36 0.61
N GLN A 17 19.14 -8.95 1.56
CA GLN A 17 20.32 -8.34 2.18
C GLN A 17 21.44 -8.04 1.18
N GLU A 18 21.73 -8.96 0.26
CA GLU A 18 22.70 -8.72 -0.82
C GLU A 18 22.32 -7.51 -1.67
N LEU A 19 21.07 -7.48 -2.14
CA LEU A 19 20.58 -6.44 -3.05
C LEU A 19 20.48 -5.07 -2.37
N ILE A 20 19.96 -5.01 -1.14
CA ILE A 20 19.87 -3.74 -0.41
C ILE A 20 21.26 -3.21 -0.07
N THR A 21 22.23 -4.09 0.24
CA THR A 21 23.61 -3.70 0.49
C THR A 21 24.25 -3.11 -0.76
N ALA A 22 24.05 -3.74 -1.92
CA ALA A 22 24.55 -3.23 -3.21
C ALA A 22 23.95 -1.85 -3.54
N GLU A 23 22.61 -1.71 -3.44
CA GLU A 23 21.90 -0.45 -3.69
C GLU A 23 22.25 0.65 -2.66
N SER A 24 22.63 0.27 -1.44
CA SER A 24 23.02 1.19 -0.36
C SER A 24 24.52 1.46 -0.31
N LYS A 25 25.28 1.12 -1.36
CA LYS A 25 26.74 1.32 -1.45
C LYS A 25 27.50 0.68 -0.27
N GLY A 26 27.14 -0.54 0.09
CA GLY A 26 27.79 -1.32 1.13
C GLY A 26 27.13 -1.28 2.51
N HIS A 27 26.02 -0.55 2.69
CA HIS A 27 25.28 -0.54 3.96
C HIS A 27 24.17 -1.59 3.94
N SER A 28 24.27 -2.60 4.81
CA SER A 28 23.25 -3.64 4.95
C SER A 28 21.99 -3.13 5.66
N PHE A 29 20.90 -3.86 5.50
CA PHE A 29 19.72 -3.65 6.34
C PHE A 29 20.02 -4.09 7.77
N ILE A 30 19.62 -3.26 8.73
CA ILE A 30 19.72 -3.52 10.17
C ILE A 30 18.31 -3.53 10.76
N ASP A 31 17.58 -2.41 10.58
CA ASP A 31 16.18 -2.29 10.97
C ASP A 31 15.37 -1.36 10.04
N PHE A 32 14.08 -1.21 10.31
CA PHE A 32 13.13 -0.40 9.52
C PHE A 32 13.15 1.10 9.85
N THR A 33 13.89 1.50 10.87
CA THR A 33 13.99 2.88 11.36
C THR A 33 15.21 3.63 10.86
N GLU A 34 16.14 2.93 10.21
CA GLU A 34 17.34 3.51 9.62
C GLU A 34 17.61 3.08 8.17
N GLY A 35 18.69 3.64 7.60
CA GLY A 35 19.18 3.31 6.27
C GLY A 35 18.19 3.62 5.13
N LYS A 36 18.37 2.93 4.00
CA LYS A 36 17.55 3.10 2.80
C LYS A 36 16.08 2.79 3.03
N ILE A 37 15.76 1.81 3.89
CA ILE A 37 14.37 1.44 4.14
C ILE A 37 13.61 2.59 4.80
N ALA A 38 14.17 3.18 5.85
CA ALA A 38 13.54 4.33 6.51
C ALA A 38 13.41 5.51 5.54
N ALA A 39 14.43 5.76 4.72
CA ALA A 39 14.41 6.84 3.72
C ALA A 39 13.33 6.64 2.64
N TRP A 40 13.08 5.39 2.23
CA TRP A 40 12.13 5.08 1.15
C TRP A 40 10.70 4.89 1.66
N GLU A 41 10.53 4.24 2.81
CA GLU A 41 9.22 3.75 3.25
C GLU A 41 8.77 4.31 4.61
N GLY A 42 9.64 5.04 5.33
CA GLY A 42 9.35 5.65 6.62
C GLY A 42 8.33 6.78 6.58
N TYR A 43 7.99 7.30 5.39
CA TYR A 43 7.02 8.39 5.22
C TYR A 43 5.56 7.99 5.48
N LYS A 44 5.21 6.69 5.35
CA LYS A 44 3.81 6.23 5.32
C LYS A 44 3.00 6.58 6.59
N PRO A 45 3.52 6.42 7.83
CA PRO A 45 2.76 6.78 9.02
C PRO A 45 2.44 8.28 9.07
N THR A 46 3.40 9.13 8.72
CA THR A 46 3.22 10.59 8.67
C THR A 46 2.24 10.99 7.56
N LEU A 47 2.34 10.34 6.39
CA LEU A 47 1.36 10.51 5.30
C LEU A 47 -0.05 10.14 5.74
N ARG A 48 -0.22 9.02 6.45
CA ARG A 48 -1.52 8.61 6.99
C ARG A 48 -2.08 9.63 7.98
N GLN A 49 -1.26 10.14 8.89
CA GLN A 49 -1.70 11.18 9.83
C GLN A 49 -2.18 12.44 9.10
N ALA A 50 -1.41 12.90 8.12
CA ALA A 50 -1.77 14.06 7.31
C ALA A 50 -3.04 13.83 6.46
N ALA A 51 -3.25 12.60 5.97
CA ALA A 51 -4.45 12.21 5.25
C ALA A 51 -5.68 12.14 6.15
N LEU A 52 -5.54 11.55 7.35
CA LEU A 52 -6.63 11.49 8.32
C LEU A 52 -7.06 12.88 8.81
N ALA A 53 -6.12 13.82 8.97
CA ALA A 53 -6.45 15.20 9.30
C ALA A 53 -7.31 15.89 8.22
N ARG A 54 -7.10 15.55 6.94
CA ARG A 54 -7.92 16.06 5.83
C ARG A 54 -9.24 15.31 5.69
N LEU A 55 -9.22 14.00 5.91
CA LEU A 55 -10.40 13.16 5.86
C LEU A 55 -11.40 13.53 6.98
N SER A 56 -10.89 13.77 8.19
CA SER A 56 -11.68 14.18 9.37
C SER A 56 -12.99 13.40 9.57
N PRO A 57 -12.96 12.05 9.58
CA PRO A 57 -14.18 11.23 9.61
C PRO A 57 -15.02 11.43 10.89
N ASP A 58 -14.38 11.83 11.98
CA ASP A 58 -14.99 12.18 13.26
C ASP A 58 -15.94 13.38 13.19
N THR A 59 -15.80 14.24 12.17
CA THR A 59 -16.67 15.38 11.93
C THR A 59 -17.95 15.03 11.16
N TRP A 60 -18.05 13.81 10.63
CA TRP A 60 -19.17 13.41 9.77
C TRP A 60 -20.39 12.97 10.56
N SER A 61 -21.56 13.25 9.98
CA SER A 61 -22.88 12.87 10.48
C SER A 61 -23.67 12.13 9.41
N ARG A 62 -24.74 11.42 9.78
CA ARG A 62 -25.59 10.73 8.79
C ARG A 62 -26.27 11.72 7.86
N GLU A 63 -26.54 12.93 8.35
CA GLU A 63 -27.11 14.06 7.63
C GLU A 63 -26.15 14.59 6.56
N SER A 64 -24.84 14.34 6.70
CA SER A 64 -23.83 14.70 5.69
C SER A 64 -23.94 13.84 4.42
N ILE A 65 -24.60 12.67 4.47
CA ILE A 65 -24.69 11.75 3.34
C ILE A 65 -25.50 12.36 2.19
N GLY A 66 -24.89 12.48 1.01
CA GLY A 66 -25.47 13.07 -0.19
C GLY A 66 -25.17 14.57 -0.36
N SER A 67 -24.57 15.21 0.64
CA SER A 67 -24.10 16.60 0.54
C SER A 67 -22.87 16.73 -0.38
N GLY A 68 -22.06 15.68 -0.47
CA GLY A 68 -20.75 15.67 -1.13
C GLY A 68 -19.58 16.04 -0.21
N SER A 69 -19.83 16.49 1.02
CA SER A 69 -18.75 16.87 1.95
C SER A 69 -17.81 15.71 2.28
N ILE A 70 -18.34 14.49 2.43
CA ILE A 70 -17.55 13.28 2.71
C ILE A 70 -16.66 12.95 1.51
N VAL A 71 -17.21 12.96 0.30
CA VAL A 71 -16.44 12.80 -0.94
C VAL A 71 -15.33 13.85 -1.07
N GLU A 72 -15.60 15.13 -0.80
CA GLU A 72 -14.57 16.17 -0.87
C GLU A 72 -13.44 15.93 0.13
N HIS A 73 -13.76 15.58 1.38
CA HIS A 73 -12.75 15.20 2.37
C HIS A 73 -11.92 13.98 1.93
N ALA A 74 -12.55 13.00 1.28
CA ALA A 74 -11.84 11.85 0.73
C ALA A 74 -10.88 12.26 -0.41
N ILE A 75 -11.31 13.15 -1.31
CA ILE A 75 -10.44 13.71 -2.36
C ILE A 75 -9.25 14.45 -1.73
N ASP A 76 -9.49 15.30 -0.74
CA ASP A 76 -8.45 16.09 -0.06
C ASP A 76 -7.45 15.18 0.67
N SER A 77 -7.91 14.07 1.25
CA SER A 77 -7.01 13.07 1.86
C SER A 77 -6.09 12.39 0.85
N ILE A 78 -6.51 12.29 -0.41
CA ILE A 78 -5.75 11.65 -1.50
C ILE A 78 -4.79 12.66 -2.15
N GLU A 79 -5.26 13.85 -2.49
CA GLU A 79 -4.53 14.89 -3.23
C GLU A 79 -3.58 15.69 -2.33
N ILE A 80 -2.68 14.99 -1.63
CA ILE A 80 -1.67 15.59 -0.76
C ILE A 80 -0.41 15.90 -1.57
N GLN A 81 -0.08 17.19 -1.65
CA GLN A 81 1.19 17.67 -2.19
C GLN A 81 1.67 18.92 -1.45
N ASP A 82 2.87 18.87 -0.90
CA ASP A 82 3.63 20.00 -0.37
C ASP A 82 5.04 19.98 -0.98
N ASN A 83 5.26 20.90 -1.92
CA ASN A 83 6.54 21.01 -2.63
C ASN A 83 7.67 21.54 -1.74
N LYS A 84 7.35 22.28 -0.67
CA LYS A 84 8.38 22.81 0.24
C LYS A 84 8.89 21.73 1.18
N ALA A 85 8.00 20.85 1.63
CA ALA A 85 8.34 19.72 2.50
C ALA A 85 8.75 18.45 1.74
N ASN A 86 8.76 18.49 0.39
CA ASN A 86 8.93 17.30 -0.47
C ASN A 86 7.99 16.15 -0.06
N PHE A 87 6.74 16.48 0.25
CA PHE A 87 5.77 15.58 0.85
C PHE A 87 4.60 15.38 -0.10
N VAL A 88 4.39 14.16 -0.57
CA VAL A 88 3.37 13.84 -1.58
C VAL A 88 2.77 12.47 -1.28
N ASN A 89 1.47 12.32 -1.53
CA ASN A 89 0.86 10.99 -1.50
C ASN A 89 1.28 10.18 -2.74
N ASN A 90 2.14 9.19 -2.53
CA ASN A 90 2.60 8.25 -3.56
C ASN A 90 1.94 6.86 -3.46
N LEU A 91 1.03 6.66 -2.52
CA LEU A 91 0.35 5.37 -2.35
C LEU A 91 -0.77 5.16 -3.38
N VAL A 92 -1.27 6.25 -3.97
CA VAL A 92 -2.36 6.27 -4.96
C VAL A 92 -1.94 7.14 -6.14
N PHE A 93 -2.22 6.72 -7.37
CA PHE A 93 -1.93 7.53 -8.56
C PHE A 93 -3.04 8.56 -8.79
N TRP A 94 -2.87 9.76 -8.23
CA TRP A 94 -3.91 10.81 -8.26
C TRP A 94 -3.60 12.00 -9.18
N GLN A 95 -2.33 12.20 -9.53
CA GLN A 95 -1.90 13.35 -10.32
C GLN A 95 -2.33 13.24 -11.78
N ASN A 96 -2.65 14.37 -12.41
CA ASN A 96 -3.13 14.40 -13.80
C ASN A 96 -2.06 14.19 -14.87
N ARG A 97 -0.94 13.52 -14.57
CA ARG A 97 0.21 13.43 -15.49
C ARG A 97 -0.13 12.67 -16.78
N PHE A 98 -1.02 11.69 -16.70
CA PHE A 98 -1.45 10.87 -17.84
C PHE A 98 -2.94 11.06 -18.17
N GLY A 99 -3.52 12.19 -17.75
CA GLY A 99 -4.94 12.50 -17.99
C GLY A 99 -5.90 11.91 -16.94
N HIS A 100 -7.14 12.40 -16.99
CA HIS A 100 -8.15 12.17 -15.95
C HIS A 100 -8.51 10.69 -15.75
N ALA A 101 -8.62 9.92 -16.83
CA ALA A 101 -9.00 8.51 -16.80
C ALA A 101 -7.98 7.61 -16.08
N ASN A 102 -6.73 8.05 -15.97
CA ASN A 102 -5.67 7.29 -15.33
C ASN A 102 -5.60 7.51 -13.82
N ARG A 103 -6.30 8.51 -13.27
CA ARG A 103 -6.32 8.75 -11.83
C ARG A 103 -7.10 7.64 -11.12
N ASP A 104 -6.50 7.05 -10.10
CA ASP A 104 -7.13 5.98 -9.32
C ASP A 104 -8.45 6.44 -8.68
N HIS A 105 -8.52 7.71 -8.24
CA HIS A 105 -9.69 8.31 -7.60
C HIS A 105 -10.62 9.07 -8.56
N ARG A 106 -10.56 8.82 -9.88
CA ARG A 106 -11.40 9.54 -10.87
C ARG A 106 -12.89 9.53 -10.51
N ILE A 107 -13.37 8.42 -9.96
CA ILE A 107 -14.78 8.23 -9.60
C ILE A 107 -15.22 9.19 -8.49
N LEU A 108 -14.32 9.53 -7.55
CA LEU A 108 -14.59 10.56 -6.54
C LEU A 108 -14.74 11.94 -7.19
N LEU A 109 -13.89 12.25 -8.18
CA LEU A 109 -13.96 13.51 -8.92
C LEU A 109 -15.24 13.63 -9.76
N GLU A 110 -15.66 12.54 -10.41
CA GLU A 110 -16.89 12.47 -11.21
C GLU A 110 -18.16 12.66 -10.35
N ALA A 111 -18.09 12.26 -9.06
CA ALA A 111 -19.18 12.44 -8.11
C ALA A 111 -19.56 13.92 -7.88
N ARG A 112 -18.63 14.86 -8.11
CA ARG A 112 -18.90 16.31 -8.00
C ARG A 112 -20.08 16.75 -8.86
N THR A 113 -20.23 16.16 -10.04
CA THR A 113 -21.29 16.51 -11.01
C THR A 113 -22.40 15.45 -11.10
N ASN A 114 -22.22 14.27 -10.50
CA ASN A 114 -23.21 13.18 -10.51
C ASN A 114 -23.84 12.98 -9.12
N ARG A 115 -25.11 13.38 -8.98
CA ARG A 115 -25.85 13.30 -7.70
C ARG A 115 -26.00 11.88 -7.17
N SER A 116 -26.28 10.91 -8.04
CA SER A 116 -26.48 9.51 -7.62
C SER A 116 -25.16 8.92 -7.12
N LEU A 117 -24.09 9.11 -7.90
CA LEU A 117 -22.75 8.65 -7.56
C LEU A 117 -22.24 9.28 -6.27
N LYS A 118 -22.45 10.59 -6.09
CA LYS A 118 -22.12 11.31 -4.86
C LYS A 118 -22.78 10.71 -3.63
N HIS A 119 -24.08 10.48 -3.71
CA HIS A 119 -24.82 9.92 -2.58
C HIS A 119 -24.32 8.52 -2.23
N ALA A 120 -24.09 7.67 -3.25
CA ALA A 120 -23.56 6.33 -3.05
C ALA A 120 -22.16 6.35 -2.41
N LEU A 121 -21.26 7.22 -2.89
CA LEU A 121 -19.91 7.34 -2.33
C LEU A 121 -19.90 7.92 -0.92
N ASP A 122 -20.67 8.98 -0.65
CA ASP A 122 -20.80 9.53 0.70
C ASP A 122 -21.28 8.45 1.68
N ALA A 123 -22.28 7.64 1.29
CA ALA A 123 -22.81 6.56 2.13
C ALA A 123 -21.75 5.48 2.40
N LEU A 124 -21.07 4.99 1.36
CA LEU A 124 -20.03 3.96 1.49
C LEU A 124 -18.83 4.43 2.32
N LEU A 125 -18.36 5.66 2.10
CA LEU A 125 -17.28 6.24 2.87
C LEU A 125 -17.71 6.47 4.32
N PHE A 126 -18.93 6.95 4.56
CA PHE A 126 -19.48 7.05 5.90
C PHE A 126 -19.49 5.67 6.59
N ASP A 127 -20.01 4.65 5.92
CA ASP A 127 -20.07 3.29 6.45
C ASP A 127 -18.68 2.72 6.75
N LEU A 128 -17.68 3.01 5.91
CA LEU A 128 -16.31 2.57 6.12
C LEU A 128 -15.68 3.15 7.40
N TYR A 129 -15.89 4.44 7.69
CA TYR A 129 -15.18 5.13 8.78
C TYR A 129 -16.02 5.36 10.04
N ARG A 130 -17.35 5.42 9.92
CA ARG A 130 -18.29 5.80 10.98
C ARG A 130 -19.46 4.83 11.15
N GLY A 131 -19.72 3.97 10.18
CA GLY A 131 -20.76 2.95 10.26
C GLY A 131 -20.28 1.65 10.88
N ASP A 132 -21.26 0.76 11.10
CA ASP A 132 -21.06 -0.59 11.68
C ASP A 132 -21.19 -1.69 10.63
N ARG A 133 -21.19 -1.34 9.35
CA ARG A 133 -21.30 -2.33 8.26
C ARG A 133 -20.05 -3.18 8.20
N HIS A 134 -20.23 -4.45 7.83
CA HIS A 134 -19.12 -5.38 7.67
C HIS A 134 -18.17 -4.88 6.58
N GLU A 135 -16.89 -4.78 6.93
CA GLU A 135 -15.83 -4.25 6.08
C GLU A 135 -15.78 -4.90 4.70
N GLY A 136 -15.96 -6.22 4.59
CA GLY A 136 -15.97 -6.88 3.30
C GLY A 136 -17.13 -6.48 2.39
N VAL A 137 -18.30 -6.17 2.95
CA VAL A 137 -19.45 -5.74 2.14
C VAL A 137 -19.20 -4.34 1.57
N VAL A 138 -18.68 -3.43 2.40
CA VAL A 138 -18.31 -2.08 1.98
C VAL A 138 -17.20 -2.12 0.92
N PHE A 139 -16.25 -3.05 1.06
CA PHE A 139 -15.17 -3.25 0.10
C PHE A 139 -15.71 -3.62 -1.28
N GLU A 140 -16.59 -4.62 -1.37
CA GLU A 140 -17.14 -5.08 -2.65
C GLU A 140 -17.97 -3.99 -3.32
N GLU A 141 -18.80 -3.26 -2.57
CA GLU A 141 -19.59 -2.15 -3.12
C GLU A 141 -18.70 -0.99 -3.61
N LEU A 142 -17.61 -0.68 -2.90
CA LEU A 142 -16.60 0.28 -3.36
C LEU A 142 -15.87 -0.25 -4.61
N ALA A 143 -15.59 -1.55 -4.70
CA ALA A 143 -14.96 -2.15 -5.87
C ALA A 143 -15.81 -1.98 -7.11
N GLU A 144 -17.09 -2.31 -7.04
CA GLU A 144 -18.04 -2.12 -8.14
C GLU A 144 -18.13 -0.63 -8.55
N LEU A 145 -18.28 0.27 -7.58
CA LEU A 145 -18.49 1.69 -7.86
C LEU A 145 -17.24 2.36 -8.44
N THR A 146 -16.05 1.92 -8.03
CA THR A 146 -14.78 2.49 -8.49
C THR A 146 -14.26 1.87 -9.79
N GLY A 147 -14.89 0.79 -10.28
CA GLY A 147 -14.38 0.01 -11.40
C GLY A 147 -13.12 -0.78 -11.02
N HIS A 148 -13.15 -1.40 -9.84
CA HIS A 148 -12.10 -2.25 -9.27
C HIS A 148 -10.74 -1.55 -9.15
N LYS A 149 -10.74 -0.29 -8.71
CA LYS A 149 -9.51 0.48 -8.45
C LYS A 149 -8.88 0.06 -7.14
N TYR A 150 -8.22 -1.10 -7.17
CA TYR A 150 -7.65 -1.75 -5.99
C TYR A 150 -6.72 -0.84 -5.15
N PRO A 151 -5.78 -0.06 -5.74
CA PRO A 151 -4.93 0.83 -4.95
C PRO A 151 -5.71 1.90 -4.17
N LEU A 152 -6.78 2.44 -4.77
CA LEU A 152 -7.66 3.41 -4.10
C LEU A 152 -8.34 2.78 -2.88
N ILE A 153 -8.96 1.62 -3.05
CA ILE A 153 -9.73 0.97 -1.98
C ILE A 153 -8.80 0.55 -0.85
N ALA A 154 -7.67 -0.09 -1.16
CA ALA A 154 -6.67 -0.47 -0.16
C ALA A 154 -6.11 0.74 0.59
N TYR A 155 -5.92 1.88 -0.08
CA TYR A 155 -5.52 3.12 0.57
C TYR A 155 -6.57 3.62 1.57
N LEU A 156 -7.85 3.60 1.22
CA LEU A 156 -8.93 3.98 2.15
C LEU A 156 -8.96 3.08 3.40
N TYR A 157 -8.75 1.77 3.22
CA TYR A 157 -8.66 0.83 4.36
C TYR A 157 -7.39 1.04 5.20
N PHE A 158 -6.26 1.36 4.57
CA PHE A 158 -5.04 1.76 5.28
C PHE A 158 -5.26 3.02 6.14
N LEU A 159 -6.02 4.01 5.64
CA LEU A 159 -6.42 5.15 6.45
C LEU A 159 -7.29 4.73 7.64
N LYS A 160 -8.25 3.81 7.44
CA LYS A 160 -9.10 3.28 8.53
C LYS A 160 -8.26 2.66 9.65
N ASP A 161 -7.40 1.68 9.34
CA ASP A 161 -6.59 1.00 10.34
C ASP A 161 -5.27 0.44 9.78
N MET A 162 -4.18 1.18 10.02
CA MET A 162 -2.82 0.81 9.62
C MET A 162 -2.28 -0.43 10.35
N THR A 163 -2.93 -0.92 11.40
CA THR A 163 -2.51 -2.17 12.07
C THR A 163 -3.10 -3.42 11.42
N ARG A 164 -4.11 -3.25 10.55
CA ARG A 164 -4.86 -4.34 9.90
C ARG A 164 -4.80 -4.31 8.38
N PHE A 165 -4.67 -3.12 7.79
CA PHE A 165 -4.85 -2.89 6.36
C PHE A 165 -3.69 -2.13 5.76
N MET A 166 -3.08 -2.71 4.73
CA MET A 166 -1.96 -2.12 4.01
C MET A 166 -2.37 -1.59 2.64
N PRO A 167 -1.71 -0.52 2.15
CA PRO A 167 -1.90 -0.10 0.77
C PRO A 167 -1.38 -1.19 -0.19
N ILE A 168 -1.80 -1.16 -1.44
CA ILE A 168 -1.39 -2.15 -2.44
C ILE A 168 -1.11 -1.50 -3.78
N GLN A 169 0.00 -1.90 -4.40
CA GLN A 169 0.32 -1.64 -5.79
C GLN A 169 0.60 -2.98 -6.48
N PRO A 170 -0.38 -3.57 -7.20
CA PRO A 170 -0.35 -4.97 -7.59
C PRO A 170 0.91 -5.44 -8.31
N THR A 171 1.43 -4.64 -9.25
CA THR A 171 2.62 -5.01 -10.04
C THR A 171 3.89 -5.13 -9.21
N GLY A 172 4.00 -4.40 -8.09
CA GLY A 172 5.14 -4.50 -7.18
C GLY A 172 5.03 -5.76 -6.34
N PHE A 173 3.91 -5.93 -5.63
CA PHE A 173 3.71 -7.06 -4.73
C PHE A 173 3.73 -8.42 -5.43
N ASP A 174 3.10 -8.52 -6.60
CA ASP A 174 3.12 -9.76 -7.38
C ASP A 174 4.55 -10.17 -7.78
N ARG A 175 5.48 -9.22 -7.97
CA ARG A 175 6.90 -9.54 -8.24
C ARG A 175 7.57 -10.17 -7.03
N ALA A 176 7.40 -9.60 -5.84
CA ALA A 176 7.97 -10.17 -4.62
C ALA A 176 7.36 -11.54 -4.32
N PHE A 177 6.03 -11.68 -4.43
CA PHE A 177 5.35 -12.95 -4.16
C PHE A 177 5.69 -14.04 -5.18
N ALA A 178 5.87 -13.69 -6.46
CA ALA A 178 6.36 -14.62 -7.47
C ALA A 178 7.79 -15.07 -7.18
N ALA A 179 8.68 -14.15 -6.79
CA ALA A 179 10.07 -14.49 -6.43
C ALA A 179 10.14 -15.44 -5.22
N MET A 180 9.16 -15.35 -4.31
CA MET A 180 9.02 -16.23 -3.13
C MET A 180 8.13 -17.46 -3.38
N ASN A 181 7.69 -17.71 -4.62
CA ASN A 181 6.84 -18.86 -5.00
C ASN A 181 5.53 -19.01 -4.21
N LEU A 182 4.90 -17.90 -3.78
CA LEU A 182 3.73 -17.96 -2.89
C LEU A 182 2.41 -18.37 -3.56
N GLY A 183 2.39 -18.50 -4.89
CA GLY A 183 1.16 -18.85 -5.63
C GLY A 183 0.00 -17.84 -5.45
N PHE A 184 0.29 -16.59 -5.08
CA PHE A 184 -0.69 -15.55 -4.83
C PHE A 184 -0.47 -14.36 -5.76
N SER A 185 -1.56 -13.78 -6.26
CA SER A 185 -1.55 -12.60 -7.14
C SER A 185 -2.68 -11.64 -6.78
N THR A 186 -2.39 -10.37 -6.97
CA THR A 186 -3.25 -9.22 -6.65
C THR A 186 -3.70 -8.50 -7.93
N ARG A 187 -3.01 -8.75 -9.05
CA ARG A 187 -3.36 -8.19 -10.36
C ARG A 187 -4.70 -8.73 -10.85
N GLN A 188 -5.62 -7.81 -11.14
CA GLN A 188 -6.99 -8.12 -11.59
C GLN A 188 -7.80 -8.96 -10.58
N GLN A 189 -7.40 -8.99 -9.31
CA GLN A 189 -8.06 -9.74 -8.23
C GLN A 189 -8.62 -8.79 -7.15
N CYS A 190 -9.23 -7.68 -7.56
CA CYS A 190 -9.77 -6.69 -6.63
C CYS A 190 -11.07 -7.20 -5.98
N SER A 191 -10.94 -7.92 -4.87
CA SER A 191 -12.03 -8.40 -4.02
C SER A 191 -11.64 -8.36 -2.55
N TRP A 192 -12.63 -8.43 -1.66
CA TRP A 192 -12.39 -8.46 -0.22
C TRP A 192 -11.55 -9.67 0.19
N ASP A 193 -11.86 -10.85 -0.33
CA ASP A 193 -11.14 -12.08 0.02
C ASP A 193 -9.68 -12.03 -0.41
N ASN A 194 -9.38 -11.48 -1.60
CA ASN A 194 -8.00 -11.28 -2.04
C ASN A 194 -7.28 -10.26 -1.15
N TYR A 195 -7.94 -9.15 -0.80
CA TYR A 195 -7.34 -8.11 0.03
C TYR A 195 -7.09 -8.57 1.46
N ARG A 196 -8.02 -9.30 2.05
CA ARG A 196 -7.84 -9.96 3.35
C ARG A 196 -6.64 -10.90 3.28
N ARG A 197 -6.58 -11.76 2.25
CA ARG A 197 -5.47 -12.71 2.10
C ARG A 197 -4.12 -12.01 1.91
N PHE A 198 -4.08 -10.90 1.16
CA PHE A 198 -2.89 -10.07 1.03
C PHE A 198 -2.37 -9.59 2.40
N ASN A 199 -3.25 -9.03 3.24
CA ASN A 199 -2.85 -8.57 4.58
C ASN A 199 -2.44 -9.73 5.50
N GLU A 200 -3.11 -10.89 5.41
CA GLU A 200 -2.72 -12.11 6.14
C GLU A 200 -1.31 -12.57 5.76
N ILE A 201 -0.96 -12.56 4.47
CA ILE A 201 0.39 -12.92 3.99
C ILE A 201 1.45 -11.99 4.60
N LEU A 202 1.18 -10.68 4.61
CA LEU A 202 2.10 -9.72 5.23
C LEU A 202 2.24 -9.93 6.73
N LEU A 203 1.15 -10.30 7.43
CA LEU A 203 1.21 -10.66 8.85
C LEU A 203 2.04 -11.93 9.08
N GLU A 204 1.93 -12.93 8.21
CA GLU A 204 2.74 -14.15 8.28
C GLU A 204 4.25 -13.87 8.11
N PHE A 205 4.62 -12.80 7.39
CA PHE A 205 6.02 -12.40 7.23
C PHE A 205 6.63 -11.70 8.44
N VAL A 206 5.83 -11.12 9.32
CA VAL A 206 6.33 -10.43 10.53
C VAL A 206 7.31 -11.32 11.33
N PRO A 207 6.91 -12.51 11.82
CA PRO A 207 7.82 -13.36 12.60
C PRO A 207 9.00 -13.91 11.78
N LEU A 208 8.84 -14.06 10.47
CA LEU A 208 9.90 -14.54 9.58
C LEU A 208 11.01 -13.49 9.42
N ILE A 209 10.61 -12.23 9.24
CA ILE A 209 11.53 -11.09 9.17
C ILE A 209 12.24 -10.90 10.52
N GLU A 210 11.52 -10.98 11.64
CA GLU A 210 12.14 -10.89 12.98
C GLU A 210 13.22 -11.95 13.18
N ALA A 211 12.92 -13.21 12.83
CA ALA A 211 13.87 -14.30 12.95
C ALA A 211 15.08 -14.14 12.03
N ALA A 212 14.86 -13.79 10.75
CA ALA A 212 15.93 -13.70 9.76
C ALA A 212 16.83 -12.47 9.97
N ALA A 213 16.26 -11.35 10.41
CA ALA A 213 17.00 -10.11 10.68
C ALA A 213 17.58 -10.04 12.09
N GLY A 214 17.13 -10.88 13.03
CA GLY A 214 17.51 -10.80 14.43
C GLY A 214 16.96 -9.57 15.16
N ILE A 215 15.85 -9.01 14.69
CA ILE A 215 15.20 -7.82 15.26
C ILE A 215 13.88 -8.17 15.96
N ARG A 216 13.29 -7.20 16.65
CA ARG A 216 12.01 -7.34 17.35
C ARG A 216 11.07 -6.19 17.01
N ASN A 217 9.78 -6.40 17.26
CA ASN A 217 8.71 -5.42 17.08
C ASN A 217 8.51 -5.04 15.61
N VAL A 218 8.68 -6.00 14.69
CA VAL A 218 8.31 -5.79 13.28
C VAL A 218 6.79 -5.63 13.21
N ARG A 219 6.34 -4.55 12.58
CA ARG A 219 4.91 -4.25 12.42
C ARG A 219 4.44 -4.70 11.03
N LEU A 220 3.13 -4.77 10.84
CA LEU A 220 2.52 -5.06 9.54
C LEU A 220 3.03 -4.11 8.43
N ILE A 221 3.18 -2.82 8.74
CA ILE A 221 3.71 -1.82 7.79
C ILE A 221 5.18 -2.04 7.43
N ASP A 222 5.95 -2.66 8.32
CA ASP A 222 7.35 -2.99 8.11
C ASP A 222 7.44 -4.20 7.16
N ALA A 223 6.62 -5.24 7.38
CA ALA A 223 6.48 -6.37 6.47
C ALA A 223 6.02 -5.95 5.06
N HIS A 224 5.04 -5.03 4.96
CA HIS A 224 4.67 -4.41 3.69
C HIS A 224 5.88 -3.74 3.02
N SER A 225 6.65 -2.96 3.79
CA SER A 225 7.80 -2.20 3.28
C SER A 225 8.92 -3.13 2.82
N PHE A 226 9.18 -4.23 3.52
CA PHE A 226 10.09 -5.29 3.07
C PHE A 226 9.71 -5.82 1.68
N CYS A 227 8.46 -6.26 1.50
CA CYS A 227 8.02 -6.81 0.21
C CYS A 227 8.10 -5.78 -0.92
N TRP A 228 7.74 -4.54 -0.64
CA TRP A 228 7.79 -3.47 -1.62
C TRP A 228 9.22 -3.17 -2.07
N ILE A 229 10.15 -3.03 -1.11
CA ILE A 229 11.56 -2.78 -1.40
C ILE A 229 12.17 -3.99 -2.10
N TYR A 230 11.87 -5.21 -1.66
CA TYR A 230 12.37 -6.42 -2.31
C TYR A 230 11.93 -6.50 -3.78
N ALA A 231 10.66 -6.22 -4.06
CA ALA A 231 10.16 -6.11 -5.44
C ALA A 231 10.86 -5.00 -6.25
N HIS A 232 11.22 -3.88 -5.62
CA HIS A 232 11.94 -2.81 -6.28
C HIS A 232 13.38 -3.22 -6.60
N LEU A 233 14.09 -3.81 -5.64
CA LEU A 233 15.46 -4.31 -5.81
C LEU A 233 15.56 -5.38 -6.89
N LEU A 234 14.63 -6.35 -6.91
CA LEU A 234 14.55 -7.36 -7.98
C LEU A 234 14.34 -6.74 -9.36
N LYS A 235 13.60 -5.63 -9.43
CA LYS A 235 13.43 -4.89 -10.68
C LYS A 235 14.73 -4.22 -11.12
N LEU A 236 15.39 -3.50 -10.21
CA LEU A 236 16.67 -2.84 -10.49
C LEU A 236 17.73 -3.83 -10.95
N GLU A 237 17.77 -5.00 -10.32
CA GLU A 237 18.64 -6.10 -10.74
C GLU A 237 18.30 -6.60 -12.15
N ALA A 238 17.04 -6.88 -12.44
CA ALA A 238 16.62 -7.33 -13.76
C ALA A 238 16.92 -6.28 -14.86
N GLU A 239 16.96 -5.00 -14.49
CA GLU A 239 17.34 -3.88 -15.35
C GLU A 239 18.87 -3.66 -15.41
N GLY A 240 19.65 -4.45 -14.66
CA GLY A 240 21.12 -4.37 -14.60
C GLY A 240 21.66 -3.14 -13.85
N ALA A 241 20.82 -2.43 -13.10
CA ALA A 241 21.19 -1.22 -12.37
C ALA A 241 21.94 -1.52 -11.06
N ILE A 242 21.71 -2.69 -10.48
CA ILE A 242 22.41 -3.24 -9.31
C ILE A 242 22.71 -4.72 -9.54
N GLY A 243 23.64 -5.30 -8.78
CA GLY A 243 23.90 -6.75 -8.85
C GLY A 243 24.73 -7.22 -10.03
N GLN A 244 25.34 -6.31 -10.83
CA GLN A 244 26.41 -6.71 -11.75
C GLN A 244 27.64 -7.08 -10.93
N THR A 245 27.84 -8.38 -10.74
CA THR A 245 29.15 -8.93 -10.42
C THR A 245 30.06 -8.56 -11.59
N THR A 246 31.10 -7.77 -11.34
CA THR A 246 32.23 -7.66 -12.26
C THR A 246 32.72 -9.07 -12.52
N VAL A 247 32.47 -9.57 -13.73
CA VAL A 247 33.22 -10.70 -14.25
C VAL A 247 34.61 -10.14 -14.54
N ASP A 248 35.46 -10.16 -13.51
CA ASP A 248 36.89 -9.92 -13.69
C ASP A 248 37.43 -11.08 -14.52
N CYS A 249 37.48 -10.89 -15.83
CA CYS A 249 38.32 -11.66 -16.72
C CYS A 249 39.77 -11.22 -16.51
N HIS A 250 40.49 -11.90 -15.62
CA HIS A 250 41.95 -11.94 -15.60
C HIS A 250 42.45 -13.37 -15.44
#